data_AF-A0A534X2C9-F1
#
_entry.id   AF-A0A534X2C9-F1
#
_cell.length_a   1.000
_cell.length_b   1.000
_cell.length_c   1.000
_cell.angle_alpha   90.00
_cell.angle_beta   90.00
_cell.angle_gamma   90.00
#
_symmetry.space_group_name_H-M   'P 1'
#
loop_
_entity.id
_entity.type
_entity.pdbx_description
1 polymer ?
#
loop_
_entity_poly.entity_id
_entity_poly.type
_entity_poly.pdbx_seq_one_letter_code
_entity_poly.pdbx_strand_id
1 'polypeptide(L)'
;MAKSTAGWALTLVALGSLQASAIEIEEGKLSLNGFASWAYGASDNNDFHIAQHSGHFDSGEFGLALTDRLSDRAVVAAQLRFAAEDGGL
;
A
#
# COMPACT_ATOMS: atom_id res chain seq x y z
N MET A 1 14.68 -5.20 -29.62
CA MET A 1 13.27 -5.35 -29.17
C MET A 1 13.11 -4.57 -27.88
N ALA A 2 12.57 -3.35 -27.95
CA ALA A 2 12.30 -2.55 -26.75
C ALA A 2 11.08 -3.13 -26.02
N LYS A 3 11.26 -3.61 -24.79
CA LYS A 3 10.14 -4.05 -23.95
C LYS A 3 9.29 -2.82 -23.62
N SER A 4 8.00 -2.86 -23.96
CA SER A 4 7.05 -1.79 -23.70
C SER A 4 6.93 -1.53 -22.19
N THR A 5 7.63 -0.52 -21.69
CA THR A 5 7.55 -0.01 -20.32
C THR A 5 6.16 0.57 -20.00
N ALA A 6 5.45 1.03 -21.02
CA ALA A 6 4.10 1.56 -20.91
C ALA A 6 3.08 0.50 -20.44
N GLY A 7 3.24 -0.77 -20.86
CA GLY A 7 2.35 -1.85 -20.45
C GLY A 7 2.40 -2.10 -18.95
N TRP A 8 3.61 -2.09 -18.38
CA TRP A 8 3.83 -2.30 -16.94
C TRP A 8 3.28 -1.14 -16.10
N ALA A 9 3.50 0.10 -16.53
CA ALA A 9 2.95 1.28 -15.85
C ALA A 9 1.42 1.26 -15.81
N LEU A 10 0.77 0.87 -16.90
CA LEU A 10 -0.70 0.74 -16.98
C LEU A 10 -1.25 -0.36 -16.07
N THR A 11 -0.56 -1.51 -15.95
CA THR A 11 -0.98 -2.60 -15.05
C THR A 11 -0.90 -2.18 -13.58
N LEU A 12 0.11 -1.41 -13.19
CA LEU A 12 0.27 -0.92 -11.82
C LEU A 12 -0.80 0.10 -11.43
N VAL A 13 -1.11 1.05 -12.33
CA VAL A 13 -2.19 2.03 -12.11
C VAL A 13 -3.55 1.32 -11.98
N ALA A 14 -3.80 0.27 -12.78
CA ALA A 14 -5.04 -0.51 -12.69
C ALA A 14 -5.18 -1.24 -11.34
N LEU A 15 -4.09 -1.82 -10.81
CA LEU A 15 -4.08 -2.46 -9.49
C LEU A 15 -4.32 -1.46 -8.35
N GLY A 16 -3.75 -0.25 -8.44
CA GLY A 16 -3.99 0.82 -7.46
C GLY A 16 -5.42 1.37 -7.47
N SER A 17 -6.21 1.09 -8.51
CA SER A 17 -7.61 1.53 -8.62
C SER A 17 -8.62 0.51 -8.07
N LEU A 18 -8.18 -0.66 -7.61
CA LEU A 18 -9.04 -1.61 -6.93
C LEU A 18 -9.54 -0.97 -5.63
N GLN A 19 -10.83 -0.63 -5.59
CA GLN A 19 -11.47 -0.12 -4.39
C GLN A 19 -11.28 -1.15 -3.28
N ALA A 20 -10.50 -0.79 -2.25
CA ALA A 20 -10.41 -1.57 -1.03
C ALA A 20 -11.79 -1.58 -0.37
N SER A 21 -12.56 -2.63 -0.62
CA SER A 21 -13.84 -2.84 0.05
C SER A 21 -13.58 -3.59 1.36
N ALA A 22 -14.17 -3.09 2.44
CA ALA A 22 -14.22 -3.84 3.68
C ALA A 22 -15.09 -5.08 3.45
N ILE A 23 -14.58 -6.26 3.83
CA ILE A 23 -15.39 -7.47 3.87
C ILE A 23 -16.12 -7.47 5.20
N GLU A 24 -17.44 -7.26 5.15
CA GLU A 24 -18.32 -7.33 6.31
C GLU A 24 -18.99 -8.70 6.36
N ILE A 25 -18.86 -9.39 7.50
CA ILE A 25 -19.44 -10.71 7.74
C ILE A 25 -20.33 -10.62 8.97
N GLU A 26 -21.43 -11.38 8.98
CA GLU A 26 -22.45 -11.38 10.05
C GLU A 26 -23.00 -9.98 10.37
N GLU A 27 -23.55 -9.28 9.37
CA GLU A 27 -24.19 -7.96 9.57
C GLU A 27 -23.24 -6.91 10.19
N GLY A 28 -21.95 -6.98 9.85
CA GLY A 28 -20.96 -6.01 10.32
C GLY A 28 -20.43 -6.28 11.73
N LYS A 29 -20.70 -7.46 12.30
CA LYS A 29 -19.99 -7.90 13.51
C LYS A 29 -18.51 -8.08 13.25
N LEU A 30 -18.17 -8.68 12.10
CA LEU A 30 -16.78 -8.85 11.67
C LEU A 30 -16.52 -7.96 10.45
N SER A 31 -15.51 -7.10 10.56
CA SER A 31 -15.04 -6.26 9.47
C SER A 31 -13.55 -6.51 9.23
N LEU A 32 -13.20 -6.83 7.99
CA LEU A 32 -11.83 -6.91 7.52
C LEU A 32 -11.60 -5.83 6.47
N ASN A 33 -10.62 -4.96 6.70
CA ASN A 33 -10.20 -3.97 5.71
C ASN A 33 -8.67 -3.94 5.60
N GLY A 34 -8.17 -3.40 4.50
CA GLY A 34 -6.74 -3.33 4.28
C GLY A 34 -6.40 -2.53 3.05
N PHE A 35 -5.11 -2.28 2.89
CA PHE A 35 -4.56 -1.64 1.71
C PHE A 35 -3.22 -2.28 1.37
N ALA A 36 -2.85 -2.19 0.10
CA ALA A 36 -1.53 -2.51 -0.38
C ALA A 36 -1.13 -1.42 -1.37
N SER A 37 0.04 -0.83 -1.18
CA SER A 37 0.64 0.11 -2.12
C SER A 37 2.07 -0.30 -2.41
N TRP A 38 2.47 -0.05 -3.64
CA TRP A 38 3.83 -0.24 -4.09
C TRP A 38 4.18 0.91 -5.02
N ALA A 39 5.29 1.57 -4.77
CA ALA A 39 5.73 2.73 -5.50
C ALA A 39 7.22 2.60 -5.83
N TYR A 40 7.51 2.78 -7.11
CA TYR A 40 8.86 2.88 -7.64
C TYR A 40 9.12 4.30 -8.12
N GLY A 41 10.23 4.88 -7.67
CA GLY A 41 10.71 6.18 -8.09
C GLY A 41 12.12 6.09 -8.67
N ALA A 42 12.38 6.80 -9.77
CA ALA A 42 13.72 7.04 -10.26
C ALA A 42 13.96 8.54 -10.30
N SER A 43 15.08 9.00 -9.75
CA SER A 43 15.44 10.41 -9.74
C SER A 43 16.83 10.61 -10.34
N ASP A 44 16.87 11.39 -11.42
CA ASP A 44 18.08 11.81 -12.11
C ASP A 44 18.32 13.28 -11.76
N ASN A 45 19.43 13.60 -11.09
CA ASN A 45 19.80 14.97 -10.66
C ASN A 45 18.74 15.72 -9.81
N ASN A 46 18.49 15.24 -8.59
CA ASN A 46 17.71 16.01 -7.61
C ASN A 46 18.56 17.10 -6.92
N ASP A 47 18.95 18.13 -7.67
CA ASP A 47 19.78 19.23 -7.19
C ASP A 47 18.95 20.45 -6.73
N PHE A 48 17.74 20.21 -6.20
CA PHE A 48 16.86 21.26 -5.67
C PHE A 48 16.83 21.24 -4.14
N HIS A 49 17.84 21.89 -3.55
CA HIS A 49 17.89 22.47 -2.19
C HIS A 49 17.55 21.62 -0.95
N ILE A 50 17.22 20.34 -1.08
CA ILE A 50 16.91 19.46 0.05
C ILE A 50 17.51 18.08 -0.28
N ALA A 51 18.73 17.84 0.20
CA ALA A 51 19.54 16.65 -0.06
C ALA A 51 18.72 15.34 -0.12
N GLN A 52 18.49 14.83 -1.32
CA GLN A 52 18.12 13.43 -1.54
C GLN A 52 18.97 12.89 -2.68
N HIS A 53 19.59 11.73 -2.46
CA HIS A 53 20.48 11.10 -3.43
C HIS A 53 19.76 10.82 -4.75
N SER A 54 20.45 10.99 -5.88
CA SER A 54 20.04 10.38 -7.14
C SER A 54 20.02 8.86 -6.98
N GLY A 55 18.98 8.19 -7.45
CA GLY A 55 18.86 6.77 -7.23
C GLY A 55 17.51 6.18 -7.62
N HIS A 56 17.43 4.86 -7.42
CA HIS A 56 16.20 4.10 -7.53
C HIS A 56 15.64 3.90 -6.13
N PHE A 57 14.35 4.17 -5.98
CA PHE A 57 13.62 4.04 -4.73
C PHE A 57 12.51 3.02 -4.94
N ASP A 58 12.49 2.01 -4.08
CA ASP A 58 11.41 1.05 -4.01
C ASP A 58 10.79 1.12 -2.61
N SER A 59 9.48 1.37 -2.57
CA SER A 59 8.72 1.45 -1.32
C SER A 59 7.44 0.65 -1.46
N GLY A 60 7.17 -0.19 -0.46
CA GLY A 60 5.97 -0.99 -0.37
C GLY A 60 5.33 -0.81 1.00
N GLU A 61 4.01 -0.69 1.02
CA GLU A 61 3.24 -0.65 2.25
C GLU A 61 2.05 -1.60 2.15
N PHE A 62 1.80 -2.32 3.23
CA PHE A 62 0.69 -3.22 3.39
C PHE A 62 0.07 -3.02 4.77
N GLY A 63 -1.25 -2.87 4.79
CA GLY A 63 -2.02 -2.75 6.02
C GLY A 63 -3.20 -3.70 6.00
N LEU A 64 -3.47 -4.33 7.13
CA LEU A 64 -4.67 -5.13 7.36
C LEU A 64 -5.23 -4.79 8.74
N ALA A 65 -6.52 -4.52 8.83
CA ALA A 65 -7.23 -4.38 10.08
C ALA A 65 -8.43 -5.32 10.14
N LEU A 66 -8.60 -5.95 11.30
CA LEU A 66 -9.69 -6.83 11.65
C LEU A 66 -10.41 -6.22 12.85
N THR A 67 -11.73 -6.06 12.77
CA THR A 67 -12.57 -5.64 13.89
C THR A 67 -13.68 -6.65 14.08
N ASP A 68 -13.87 -7.11 15.30
CA ASP A 68 -14.91 -8.06 15.68
C ASP A 68 -15.74 -7.53 16.87
N ARG A 69 -17.07 -7.55 16.74
CA ARG A 69 -18.02 -7.17 17.79
C ARG A 69 -18.49 -8.43 18.52
N LEU A 70 -17.82 -8.74 19.63
CA LEU A 70 -18.17 -9.86 20.51
C LEU A 70 -19.53 -9.69 21.19
N SER A 71 -19.95 -8.44 21.46
CA SER A 71 -21.28 -8.09 21.99
C SER A 71 -21.58 -6.62 21.76
N ASP A 72 -22.78 -6.16 22.14
CA ASP A 72 -23.16 -4.73 22.08
C ASP A 72 -22.24 -3.80 22.89
N ARG A 73 -21.44 -4.35 23.80
CA ARG A 73 -20.55 -3.59 24.69
C ARG A 73 -19.07 -3.94 24.53
N ALA A 74 -18.73 -4.90 23.68
CA ALA A 74 -17.36 -5.38 23.53
C ALA A 74 -16.98 -5.52 22.06
N VAL A 75 -15.89 -4.84 21.70
CA VAL A 75 -15.28 -4.86 20.37
C VAL A 75 -13.81 -5.20 20.54
N VAL A 76 -13.31 -6.12 19.71
CA VAL A 76 -11.90 -6.45 19.58
C VAL A 76 -11.42 -5.94 18.23
N ALA A 77 -10.26 -5.29 18.20
CA ALA A 77 -9.64 -4.84 16.97
C ALA A 77 -8.16 -5.26 16.94
N ALA A 78 -7.69 -5.67 15.78
CA ALA A 78 -6.31 -6.00 15.51
C ALA A 78 -5.86 -5.33 14.20
N GLN A 79 -4.66 -4.76 14.20
CA GLN A 79 -4.08 -4.15 13.01
C GLN A 79 -2.66 -4.67 12.80
N LEU A 80 -2.35 -5.01 11.55
CA LEU A 80 -1.02 -5.34 11.08
C LEU A 80 -0.63 -4.34 10.00
N ARG A 81 0.57 -3.78 10.12
CA ARG A 81 1.18 -2.88 9.13
C ARG A 81 2.58 -3.38 8.82
N PHE A 82 2.87 -3.51 7.54
CA PHE A 82 4.18 -3.82 7.02
C PHE A 82 4.59 -2.72 6.04
N ALA A 83 5.75 -2.14 6.24
CA ALA A 83 6.34 -1.17 5.34
C ALA A 83 7.75 -1.65 5.00
N ALA A 84 7.98 -1.97 3.73
CA ALA A 84 9.31 -2.26 3.20
C ALA A 84 9.82 -0.98 2.54
N GLU A 85 10.91 -0.44 3.07
CA GLU A 85 11.74 0.54 2.38
C GLU A 85 13.00 -0.17 1.91
N ASP A 86 13.24 -0.18 0.59
CA ASP A 86 14.52 -0.57 0.01
C ASP A 86 15.05 0.64 -0.77
N GLY A 87 15.90 1.41 -0.09
CA GLY A 87 16.37 2.73 -0.54
C GLY A 87 16.96 3.49 0.63
N GLY A 88 18.24 3.20 0.93
CA GLY A 88 18.95 3.76 2.09
C GLY A 88 19.01 5.29 2.11
N LEU A 89 19.08 5.82 3.33
CA LEU A 89 19.54 7.17 3.66
C LEU A 89 20.90 7.48 3.02
#